data_AF-A0A955ZTU9-F1
#
_entry.id   AF-A0A955ZTU9-F1
#
_cell.length_a   1.000
_cell.length_b   1.000
_cell.length_c   1.000
_cell.angle_alpha   90.00
_cell.angle_beta   90.00
_cell.angle_gamma   90.00
#
_symmetry.space_group_name_H-M   'P 1'
#
loop_
_entity.id
_entity.type
_entity.pdbx_description
1 polymer ?
#
loop_
_entity_poly.entity_id
_entity_poly.type
_entity_poly.pdbx_seq_one_letter_code
_entity_poly.pdbx_strand_id
1 'polypeptide(L)'
;MSPRPFLRIDVATFFDEEDRIVNDDAPGAIHVPVIDNNGDGTPDAPTPVATIQGLGSATGARTEIPSLGLAIGLDWPLTILDEVVHVKPSLEWRYERERITTIAGMAESIDGSPDDCPCRTALAIGRNSEPFHALGPGLELAIESGRLGFLESSVFVRAQALYQLDRRVQVSASAPFSDVSGILDVASRYTRSRWDYVAGVGIRLALKPRERRP
;
A
#
# COMPACT_ATOMS: atom_id res chain seq x y z
N MET A 1 36.42 9.87 19.73
CA MET A 1 35.20 10.47 19.14
C MET A 1 33.99 9.95 19.92
N SER A 2 33.10 10.83 20.38
CA SER A 2 31.91 10.42 21.15
C SER A 2 30.67 10.27 20.23
N PRO A 3 29.76 9.33 20.53
CA PRO A 3 28.49 9.24 19.82
C PRO A 3 27.66 10.50 20.03
N ARG A 4 26.90 10.89 19.02
CA ARG A 4 26.02 12.08 19.05
C ARG A 4 24.57 11.66 18.82
N PRO A 5 23.60 12.14 19.62
CA PRO A 5 22.19 11.89 19.33
C PRO A 5 21.79 12.59 18.03
N PHE A 6 20.87 11.98 17.29
CA PHE A 6 20.25 12.60 16.14
C PHE A 6 18.74 12.39 16.13
N LEU A 7 18.06 13.30 15.42
CA LEU A 7 16.66 13.23 15.04
C LEU A 7 16.60 13.40 13.52
N ARG A 8 15.84 12.55 12.84
CA ARG A 8 15.58 12.64 11.40
C ARG A 8 14.07 12.68 11.16
N ILE A 9 13.64 13.54 10.26
CA ILE A 9 12.29 13.57 9.72
C ILE A 9 12.42 13.29 8.23
N ASP A 10 11.73 12.28 7.74
CA ASP A 10 11.73 11.86 6.35
C ASP A 10 10.37 12.18 5.73
N VAL A 11 10.37 12.75 4.53
CA VAL A 11 9.19 12.84 3.66
C VAL A 11 9.59 12.19 2.35
N ALA A 12 8.90 11.11 1.98
CA ALA A 12 9.23 10.36 0.78
C ALA A 12 8.03 10.22 -0.15
N THR A 13 8.37 10.07 -1.42
CA THR A 13 7.48 9.73 -2.52
C THR A 13 7.95 8.40 -3.06
N PHE A 14 7.01 7.49 -3.29
CA PHE A 14 7.29 6.18 -3.85
C PHE A 14 6.59 6.07 -5.21
N PHE A 15 7.32 5.55 -6.18
CA PHE A 15 6.73 5.08 -7.43
C PHE A 15 6.56 3.58 -7.27
N ASP A 16 5.35 3.20 -6.85
CA ASP A 16 4.98 1.81 -6.67
C ASP A 16 4.06 1.36 -7.82
N GLU A 17 4.23 0.11 -8.24
CA GLU A 17 3.29 -0.54 -9.15
C GLU A 17 2.15 -1.12 -8.31
N GLU A 18 0.92 -1.15 -8.85
CA GLU A 18 -0.20 -1.71 -8.10
C GLU A 18 0.00 -3.22 -7.95
N ASP A 19 0.28 -3.67 -6.72
CA ASP A 19 0.44 -5.09 -6.42
C ASP A 19 -0.88 -5.81 -6.63
N ARG A 20 -0.95 -6.68 -7.65
CA ARG A 20 -2.12 -7.53 -7.88
C ARG A 20 -2.12 -8.68 -6.90
N ILE A 21 -3.00 -8.60 -5.91
CA ILE A 21 -3.15 -9.63 -4.89
C ILE A 21 -4.09 -10.69 -5.45
N VAL A 22 -3.51 -11.77 -5.97
CA VAL A 22 -4.25 -12.84 -6.64
C VAL A 22 -4.90 -13.81 -5.63
N ASN A 23 -4.55 -13.79 -4.33
CA ASN A 23 -4.88 -14.91 -3.43
C ASN A 23 -5.08 -14.62 -1.93
N ASP A 24 -5.23 -13.37 -1.48
CA ASP A 24 -5.54 -13.12 -0.06
C ASP A 24 -7.06 -12.93 0.10
N ASP A 25 -7.70 -13.96 0.68
CA ASP A 25 -9.16 -14.11 0.85
C ASP A 25 -9.93 -13.69 -0.40
N ALA A 26 -9.99 -14.59 -1.40
CA ALA A 26 -10.85 -14.48 -2.58
C ALA A 26 -12.15 -13.74 -2.23
N PRO A 27 -12.62 -12.80 -3.06
CA PRO A 27 -13.82 -12.02 -2.78
C PRO A 27 -14.88 -12.95 -2.21
N GLY A 28 -15.50 -12.55 -1.09
CA GLY A 28 -16.60 -13.32 -0.53
C GLY A 28 -17.60 -13.72 -1.63
N ALA A 29 -18.35 -14.81 -1.41
CA ALA A 29 -19.29 -15.33 -2.39
C ALA A 29 -20.11 -14.18 -3.00
N ILE A 30 -20.09 -14.08 -4.34
CA ILE A 30 -20.86 -13.09 -5.05
C ILE A 30 -22.33 -13.40 -4.81
N HIS A 31 -22.98 -12.54 -4.04
CA HIS A 31 -24.39 -12.66 -3.72
C HIS A 31 -25.17 -11.92 -4.80
N VAL A 32 -25.86 -12.66 -5.67
CA VAL A 32 -26.90 -12.10 -6.53
C VAL A 32 -28.20 -12.13 -5.72
N PRO A 33 -28.73 -10.99 -5.25
CA PRO A 33 -30.00 -10.99 -4.52
C PRO A 33 -31.13 -11.41 -5.45
N VAL A 34 -32.03 -12.25 -4.92
CA VAL A 34 -33.30 -12.59 -5.59
C VAL A 34 -34.15 -11.33 -5.60
N ILE A 35 -34.60 -10.93 -6.78
CA ILE A 35 -35.34 -9.68 -7.00
C ILE A 35 -36.81 -9.88 -6.57
N ASP A 36 -37.40 -8.86 -5.93
CA ASP A 36 -38.84 -8.67 -5.76
C ASP A 36 -39.24 -7.49 -6.68
N ASN A 37 -39.62 -7.78 -7.93
CA ASN A 37 -40.04 -6.77 -8.91
C ASN A 37 -41.45 -6.25 -8.63
N ASN A 38 -42.21 -6.93 -7.77
CA ASN A 38 -43.62 -6.61 -7.50
C ASN A 38 -43.79 -5.70 -6.28
N GLY A 39 -42.75 -5.56 -5.45
CA GLY A 39 -42.76 -4.77 -4.21
C GLY A 39 -43.71 -5.34 -3.16
N ASP A 40 -44.06 -6.63 -3.27
CA ASP A 40 -45.03 -7.30 -2.39
C ASP A 40 -44.37 -8.02 -1.20
N GLY A 41 -43.04 -7.95 -1.10
CA GLY A 41 -42.26 -8.61 -0.06
C GLY A 41 -42.08 -10.12 -0.30
N THR A 42 -42.48 -10.64 -1.45
CA THR A 42 -42.21 -12.01 -1.90
C THR A 42 -41.13 -11.99 -2.97
N PRO A 43 -40.11 -12.87 -2.90
CA PRO A 43 -39.13 -12.96 -3.96
C PRO A 43 -39.82 -13.42 -5.25
N ASP A 44 -39.68 -12.66 -6.33
CA ASP A 44 -40.11 -13.15 -7.64
C ASP A 44 -39.31 -14.39 -8.00
N ALA A 45 -39.93 -15.26 -8.82
CA ALA A 45 -39.20 -16.36 -9.41
C ALA A 45 -37.98 -15.76 -10.17
N PRO A 46 -36.74 -16.08 -9.76
CA PRO A 46 -35.58 -15.53 -10.44
C PRO A 46 -35.65 -15.94 -11.90
N THR A 47 -35.47 -14.99 -12.82
CA THR A 47 -35.29 -15.32 -14.24
C THR A 47 -34.18 -16.36 -14.32
N PRO A 48 -34.42 -17.55 -14.89
CA PRO A 48 -33.44 -18.62 -14.85
C PRO A 48 -32.15 -18.14 -15.51
N VAL A 49 -31.08 -18.12 -14.71
CA VAL A 49 -29.73 -17.83 -15.18
C VAL A 49 -29.26 -19.07 -15.93
N ALA A 50 -29.15 -18.95 -17.26
CA ALA A 50 -28.79 -20.06 -18.14
C ALA A 50 -27.34 -20.49 -17.90
N THR A 51 -26.44 -19.49 -17.84
CA THR A 51 -25.02 -19.68 -17.55
C THR A 51 -24.42 -18.42 -16.91
N ILE A 52 -23.53 -18.61 -15.95
CA ILE A 52 -22.64 -17.57 -15.42
C ILE A 52 -21.34 -17.62 -16.22
N GLN A 53 -20.89 -16.49 -16.76
CA GLN A 53 -19.64 -16.36 -17.50
C GLN A 53 -18.76 -15.24 -16.93
N GLY A 54 -17.44 -15.46 -16.88
CA GLY A 54 -16.49 -14.38 -16.58
C GLY A 54 -16.51 -13.86 -15.13
N LEU A 55 -16.77 -14.73 -14.15
CA LEU A 55 -16.63 -14.37 -12.73
C LEU A 55 -15.15 -14.08 -12.41
N GLY A 56 -14.85 -12.87 -11.95
CA GLY A 56 -13.49 -12.51 -11.60
C GLY A 56 -13.43 -11.35 -10.63
N SER A 57 -12.36 -11.31 -9.84
CA SER A 57 -12.04 -10.19 -8.98
C SER A 57 -10.55 -9.96 -8.90
N ALA A 58 -10.15 -8.72 -8.67
CA ALA A 58 -8.80 -8.37 -8.30
C ALA A 58 -8.82 -7.40 -7.12
N THR A 59 -7.95 -7.64 -6.15
CA THR A 59 -7.64 -6.68 -5.09
C THR A 59 -6.24 -6.17 -5.33
N GLY A 60 -6.07 -4.85 -5.32
CA GLY A 60 -4.79 -4.18 -5.45
C GLY A 60 -4.55 -3.25 -4.26
N ALA A 61 -3.29 -3.11 -3.85
CA ALA A 61 -2.86 -2.13 -2.87
C ALA A 61 -1.83 -1.19 -3.49
N ARG A 62 -1.92 0.10 -3.15
CA ARG A 62 -0.96 1.10 -3.60
C ARG A 62 -0.69 2.13 -2.52
N THR A 63 0.58 2.35 -2.22
CA THR A 63 0.98 3.41 -1.29
C THR A 63 0.69 4.80 -1.87
N GLU A 64 -0.06 5.61 -1.14
CA GLU A 64 -0.34 7.01 -1.43
C GLU A 64 0.82 7.91 -0.96
N ILE A 65 1.05 8.99 -1.71
CA ILE A 65 2.10 9.97 -1.42
C ILE A 65 1.48 11.14 -0.62
N PRO A 66 2.18 11.70 0.38
CA PRO A 66 3.53 11.34 0.86
C PRO A 66 3.53 10.29 1.96
N SER A 67 4.65 9.57 2.09
CA SER A 67 4.97 8.84 3.32
C SER A 67 5.79 9.72 4.25
N LEU A 68 5.62 9.50 5.55
CA LEU A 68 6.30 10.24 6.60
C LEU A 68 7.13 9.27 7.44
N GLY A 69 8.34 9.69 7.80
CA GLY A 69 9.23 8.93 8.67
C GLY A 69 9.80 9.80 9.79
N LEU A 70 10.07 9.16 10.92
CA LEU A 70 10.77 9.75 12.06
C LEU A 70 11.83 8.76 12.52
N ALA A 71 13.06 9.23 12.70
CA ALA A 71 14.13 8.42 13.26
C ALA A 71 14.78 9.11 14.44
N ILE A 72 15.05 8.36 15.50
CA ILE A 72 15.91 8.79 16.61
C ILE A 72 17.02 7.77 16.80
N GLY A 73 18.22 8.25 17.07
CA GLY A 73 19.36 7.35 17.18
C GLY A 73 20.63 8.03 17.64
N LEU A 74 21.72 7.30 17.46
CA LEU A 74 23.07 7.71 17.82
C LEU A 74 23.95 7.62 16.58
N ASP A 75 24.81 8.62 16.41
CA ASP A 75 25.76 8.73 15.32
C ASP A 75 27.17 8.47 15.86
N TRP A 76 27.77 7.35 15.46
CA TRP A 76 29.14 6.98 15.77
C TRP A 76 30.06 7.26 14.57
N PRO A 77 30.90 8.30 14.63
CA PRO A 77 31.95 8.47 13.65
C PRO A 77 33.12 7.53 13.96
N LEU A 78 33.52 6.78 12.93
CA LEU A 78 34.64 5.85 12.91
C LEU A 78 35.59 6.28 11.79
N THR A 79 36.89 6.18 12.02
CA THR A 79 37.88 6.41 10.96
C THR A 79 38.31 5.06 10.39
N ILE A 80 38.08 4.83 9.11
CA ILE A 80 38.41 3.60 8.39
C ILE A 80 39.12 4.00 7.10
N LEU A 81 40.38 3.56 6.92
CA LEU A 81 41.18 3.87 5.72
C LEU A 81 41.28 5.39 5.44
N ASP A 82 41.58 6.18 6.48
CA ASP A 82 41.63 7.65 6.47
C ASP A 82 40.32 8.39 6.16
N GLU A 83 39.23 7.65 5.95
CA GLU A 83 37.89 8.21 5.73
C GLU A 83 37.06 8.18 7.01
N VAL A 84 36.18 9.19 7.18
CA VAL A 84 35.22 9.23 8.28
C VAL A 84 33.92 8.55 7.86
N VAL A 85 33.66 7.40 8.49
CA VAL A 85 32.45 6.61 8.32
C VAL A 85 31.57 6.79 9.54
N HIS A 86 30.32 7.19 9.32
CA HIS A 86 29.31 7.32 10.34
C HIS A 86 28.43 6.08 10.38
N VAL A 87 28.35 5.45 11.54
CA VAL A 87 27.42 4.35 11.82
C VAL A 87 26.28 4.89 12.65
N LYS A 88 25.05 4.79 12.13
CA LYS A 88 23.86 5.42 12.72
C LYS A 88 22.71 4.41 12.90
N PRO A 89 22.73 3.56 13.94
CA PRO A 89 21.56 2.78 14.30
C PRO A 89 20.50 3.70 14.92
N SER A 90 19.25 3.37 14.64
CA SER A 90 18.09 4.17 14.99
C SER A 90 16.88 3.30 15.35
N LEU A 91 15.96 3.91 16.09
CA LEU A 91 14.56 3.52 16.10
C LEU A 91 13.84 4.37 15.06
N GLU A 92 13.14 3.70 14.15
CA GLU A 92 12.45 4.28 13.00
C GLU A 92 10.95 4.09 13.17
N TRP A 93 10.18 5.15 12.99
CA TRP A 93 8.73 5.12 12.83
C TRP A 93 8.39 5.58 11.42
N ARG A 94 7.39 4.92 10.81
CA ARG A 94 6.90 5.25 9.47
C ARG A 94 5.39 5.32 9.46
N TYR A 95 4.86 6.33 8.80
CA TYR A 95 3.46 6.47 8.45
C TYR A 95 3.29 6.44 6.94
N GLU A 96 2.40 5.57 6.50
CA GLU A 96 2.00 5.43 5.11
C GLU A 96 0.49 5.36 5.03
N ARG A 97 -0.06 5.77 3.90
CA ARG A 97 -1.47 5.53 3.59
C ARG A 97 -1.50 4.63 2.37
N GLU A 98 -2.26 3.55 2.42
CA GLU A 98 -2.44 2.71 1.25
C GLU A 98 -3.86 2.82 0.74
N ARG A 99 -4.00 2.94 -0.56
CA ARG A 99 -5.26 2.77 -1.26
C ARG A 99 -5.41 1.32 -1.65
N ILE A 100 -6.43 0.67 -1.08
CA ILE A 100 -6.83 -0.68 -1.45
C ILE A 100 -7.99 -0.55 -2.43
N THR A 101 -7.84 -1.14 -3.61
CA THR A 101 -8.87 -1.19 -4.65
C THR A 101 -9.33 -2.62 -4.81
N THR A 102 -10.63 -2.85 -4.84
CA THR A 102 -11.23 -4.14 -5.20
C THR A 102 -12.09 -3.94 -6.44
N ILE A 103 -11.86 -4.76 -7.44
CA ILE A 103 -12.64 -4.78 -8.69
C ILE A 103 -13.25 -6.17 -8.78
N ALA A 104 -14.57 -6.27 -8.93
CA ALA A 104 -15.26 -7.52 -9.22
C ALA A 104 -16.15 -7.36 -10.45
N GLY A 105 -16.08 -8.33 -11.35
CA GLY A 105 -16.86 -8.37 -12.57
C GLY A 105 -17.60 -9.70 -12.70
N MET A 106 -18.80 -9.62 -13.27
CA MET A 106 -19.63 -10.78 -13.57
C MET A 106 -20.40 -10.54 -14.86
N ALA A 107 -20.56 -11.58 -15.68
CA ALA A 107 -21.50 -11.61 -16.79
C ALA A 107 -22.41 -12.84 -16.65
N GLU A 108 -23.68 -12.67 -16.98
CA GLU A 108 -24.66 -13.77 -16.95
C GLU A 108 -25.47 -13.76 -18.24
N SER A 109 -25.70 -14.95 -18.77
CA SER A 109 -26.64 -15.17 -19.87
C SER A 109 -28.03 -15.43 -19.28
N ILE A 110 -29.01 -14.66 -19.73
CA ILE A 110 -30.42 -14.89 -19.38
C ILE A 110 -31.01 -15.83 -20.44
N ASP A 111 -31.85 -16.79 -20.04
CA ASP A 111 -32.57 -17.65 -20.98
C ASP A 111 -33.43 -16.82 -21.94
N GLY A 112 -33.22 -17.00 -23.26
CA GLY A 112 -33.86 -16.25 -24.35
C GLY A 112 -33.76 -16.99 -25.69
N SER A 113 -34.45 -16.50 -26.72
CA SER A 113 -34.35 -17.04 -28.09
C SER A 113 -32.88 -17.14 -28.52
N PRO A 114 -32.40 -18.19 -29.22
CA PRO A 114 -31.02 -18.27 -29.69
C PRO A 114 -30.53 -17.08 -30.54
N ASP A 115 -31.45 -16.25 -31.04
CA ASP A 115 -31.18 -15.02 -31.78
C ASP A 115 -31.01 -13.76 -30.89
N ASP A 116 -31.51 -13.81 -29.65
CA ASP A 116 -31.39 -12.78 -28.61
C ASP A 116 -30.83 -13.45 -27.36
N CYS A 117 -29.51 -13.45 -27.22
CA CYS A 117 -28.84 -13.87 -25.99
C CYS A 117 -28.55 -12.62 -25.14
N PRO A 118 -29.52 -12.10 -24.35
CA PRO A 118 -29.26 -10.93 -23.51
C PRO A 118 -28.28 -11.32 -22.41
N CYS A 119 -27.04 -10.85 -22.56
CA CYS A 119 -26.04 -10.87 -21.51
C CYS A 119 -26.26 -9.67 -20.60
N ARG A 120 -26.32 -9.89 -19.28
CA ARG A 120 -26.22 -8.81 -18.29
C ARG A 120 -24.84 -8.81 -17.66
N THR A 121 -24.35 -7.63 -17.31
CA THR A 121 -23.02 -7.46 -16.69
C THR A 121 -23.11 -6.58 -15.46
N ALA A 122 -22.28 -6.87 -14.47
CA ALA A 122 -22.05 -6.02 -13.32
C ALA A 122 -20.55 -5.83 -13.10
N LEU A 123 -20.14 -4.60 -12.75
CA LEU A 123 -18.76 -4.24 -12.40
C LEU A 123 -18.78 -3.42 -11.11
N ALA A 124 -18.38 -4.04 -10.01
CA ALA A 124 -18.26 -3.39 -8.71
C ALA A 124 -16.81 -2.94 -8.50
N ILE A 125 -16.61 -1.66 -8.15
CA ILE A 125 -15.29 -1.09 -7.84
C ILE A 125 -15.36 -0.44 -6.46
N GLY A 126 -14.66 -1.05 -5.50
CA GLY A 126 -14.50 -0.55 -4.14
C GLY A 126 -13.14 0.07 -3.97
N ARG A 127 -13.06 1.18 -3.24
CA ARG A 127 -11.80 1.82 -2.85
C ARG A 127 -11.88 2.19 -1.38
N ASN A 128 -10.88 1.80 -0.62
CA ASN A 128 -10.67 2.27 0.73
C ASN A 128 -9.23 2.77 0.89
N SER A 129 -9.01 3.78 1.72
CA SER A 129 -7.70 4.33 1.98
C SER A 129 -7.45 4.33 3.47
N GLU A 130 -6.48 3.53 3.91
CA GLU A 130 -6.23 3.28 5.32
C GLU A 130 -4.82 3.70 5.72
N PRO A 131 -4.65 4.30 6.92
CA PRO A 131 -3.36 4.61 7.47
C PRO A 131 -2.68 3.35 8.02
N PHE A 132 -1.38 3.22 7.74
CA PHE A 132 -0.51 2.20 8.28
C PHE A 132 0.64 2.85 9.04
N HIS A 133 0.90 2.30 10.22
CA HIS A 133 2.01 2.70 11.07
C HIS A 133 2.98 1.54 11.25
N ALA A 134 4.26 1.82 11.06
CA ALA A 134 5.31 0.85 11.24
C ALA A 134 6.37 1.38 12.20
N LEU A 135 6.96 0.48 13.00
CA LEU A 135 8.03 0.81 13.93
C LEU A 135 9.10 -0.28 13.87
N GLY A 136 10.38 0.11 13.89
CA GLY A 136 11.43 -0.89 14.01
C GLY A 136 12.83 -0.31 13.95
N PRO A 137 13.86 -1.17 14.00
CA PRO A 137 15.23 -0.73 13.92
C PRO A 137 15.61 -0.26 12.50
N GLY A 138 16.46 0.75 12.47
CA GLY A 138 17.18 1.21 11.29
C GLY A 138 18.69 1.18 11.52
N LEU A 139 19.43 1.05 10.42
CA LEU A 139 20.86 1.26 10.37
C LEU A 139 21.20 2.08 9.13
N GLU A 140 21.91 3.19 9.34
CA GLU A 140 22.49 3.97 8.25
C GLU A 140 24.01 4.01 8.39
N LEU A 141 24.69 3.79 7.27
CA LEU A 141 26.13 3.98 7.11
C LEU A 141 26.31 5.17 6.19
N ALA A 142 27.06 6.19 6.62
CA ALA A 142 27.34 7.35 5.79
C ALA A 142 28.85 7.61 5.70
N ILE A 143 29.33 7.91 4.51
CA ILE A 143 30.73 8.26 4.25
C ILE A 143 30.75 9.74 3.84
N GLU A 144 31.57 10.55 4.51
CA GLU A 144 31.79 11.94 4.12
C GLU A 144 32.48 11.95 2.75
N SER A 145 31.84 12.52 1.73
CA SER A 145 32.35 12.48 0.34
C SER A 145 33.02 13.78 -0.09
N GLY A 146 32.82 14.87 0.65
CA GLY A 146 33.46 16.15 0.37
C GLY A 146 32.85 17.31 1.14
N ARG A 147 33.59 18.42 1.17
CA ARG A 147 33.15 19.67 1.79
C ARG A 147 33.38 20.85 0.86
N LEU A 148 32.32 21.57 0.52
CA LEU A 148 32.35 22.83 -0.22
C LEU A 148 31.94 23.98 0.70
N GLY A 149 32.93 24.57 1.38
CA GLY A 149 32.72 25.68 2.31
C GLY A 149 31.89 25.26 3.53
N PHE A 150 30.63 25.69 3.58
CA PHE A 150 29.68 25.36 4.65
C PHE A 150 28.80 24.14 4.33
N LEU A 151 28.90 23.61 3.10
CA LEU A 151 28.18 22.41 2.68
C LEU A 151 29.11 21.21 2.81
N GLU A 152 28.62 20.17 3.46
CA GLU A 152 29.25 18.85 3.47
C GLU A 152 28.32 17.88 2.74
N SER A 153 28.89 17.10 1.83
CA SER A 153 28.19 16.00 1.17
C SER A 153 28.60 14.69 1.80
N SER A 154 27.63 13.79 1.95
CA SER A 154 27.87 12.40 2.33
C SER A 154 27.05 11.47 1.45
N VAL A 155 27.61 10.31 1.14
CA VAL A 155 26.86 9.20 0.54
C VAL A 155 26.47 8.28 1.67
N PHE A 156 25.22 7.82 1.67
CA PHE A 156 24.74 6.90 2.69
C PHE A 156 24.07 5.67 2.08
N VAL A 157 24.15 4.58 2.84
CA VAL A 157 23.36 3.36 2.66
C VAL A 157 22.52 3.19 3.92
N ARG A 158 21.24 2.89 3.75
CA ARG A 158 20.27 2.74 4.83
C ARG A 158 19.52 1.42 4.68
N ALA A 159 19.36 0.70 5.77
CA ALA A 159 18.52 -0.48 5.87
C ALA A 159 17.60 -0.35 7.09
N GLN A 160 16.36 -0.82 6.96
CA GLN A 160 15.34 -0.77 8.00
C GLN A 160 14.54 -2.08 8.01
N ALA A 161 14.15 -2.53 9.19
CA ALA A 161 13.19 -3.61 9.38
C ALA A 161 12.03 -3.07 10.21
N LEU A 162 10.86 -2.89 9.60
CA LEU A 162 9.73 -2.19 10.19
C LEU A 162 8.60 -3.17 10.47
N TYR A 163 8.17 -3.23 11.74
CA TYR A 163 7.01 -4.00 12.16
C TYR A 163 5.74 -3.19 11.95
N GLN A 164 4.77 -3.75 11.23
CA GLN A 164 3.48 -3.12 10.99
C GLN A 164 2.56 -3.27 12.21
N LEU A 165 2.13 -2.13 12.78
CA LEU A 165 1.25 -2.06 13.96
C LEU A 165 -0.19 -2.42 13.58
N ASP A 166 -0.66 -1.84 12.48
CA ASP A 166 -1.97 -2.11 11.86
C ASP A 166 -1.75 -2.86 10.55
N ARG A 167 -2.63 -3.81 10.24
CA ARG A 167 -2.36 -4.79 9.17
C ARG A 167 -3.55 -5.25 8.37
N ARG A 168 -4.77 -5.01 8.83
CA ARG A 168 -5.98 -5.59 8.23
C ARG A 168 -6.90 -4.48 7.76
N VAL A 169 -7.33 -4.59 6.53
CA VAL A 169 -8.30 -3.68 5.92
C VAL A 169 -9.40 -4.52 5.28
N GLN A 170 -10.63 -4.07 5.44
CA GLN A 170 -11.75 -4.60 4.71
C GLN A 170 -12.19 -3.58 3.67
N VAL A 171 -12.46 -4.04 2.46
CA VAL A 171 -13.00 -3.23 1.37
C VAL A 171 -14.25 -3.93 0.85
N SER A 172 -15.33 -3.18 0.70
CA SER A 172 -16.55 -3.66 0.09
C SER A 172 -16.90 -2.83 -1.14
N ALA A 173 -17.50 -3.45 -2.13
CA ALA A 173 -18.01 -2.80 -3.32
C ALA A 173 -19.34 -3.42 -3.71
N SER A 174 -20.27 -2.60 -4.16
CA SER A 174 -21.51 -3.08 -4.75
C SER A 174 -21.82 -2.36 -6.05
N ALA A 175 -22.42 -3.06 -7.00
CA ALA A 175 -22.88 -2.50 -8.26
C ALA A 175 -24.18 -3.16 -8.73
N PRO A 176 -25.16 -2.40 -9.23
CA PRO A 176 -26.33 -2.98 -9.87
C PRO A 176 -25.96 -3.64 -11.21
N PHE A 177 -26.73 -4.65 -11.62
CA PHE A 177 -26.66 -5.16 -12.99
C PHE A 177 -27.22 -4.15 -14.00
N SER A 178 -26.81 -4.28 -15.26
CA SER A 178 -27.22 -3.39 -16.36
C SER A 178 -28.74 -3.34 -16.62
N ASP A 179 -29.47 -4.36 -16.17
CA ASP A 179 -30.91 -4.51 -16.35
C ASP A 179 -31.69 -4.25 -15.04
N VAL A 180 -31.27 -3.26 -14.23
CA VAL A 180 -31.96 -2.74 -13.01
C VAL A 180 -32.28 -3.79 -11.92
N SER A 181 -32.00 -5.07 -12.16
CA SER A 181 -32.45 -6.20 -11.37
C SER A 181 -31.23 -6.94 -10.80
N GLY A 182 -31.10 -6.93 -9.47
CA GLY A 182 -29.96 -7.54 -8.78
C GLY A 182 -28.79 -6.59 -8.53
N ILE A 183 -27.97 -6.95 -7.54
CA ILE A 183 -26.77 -6.22 -7.13
C ILE A 183 -25.64 -7.25 -7.03
N LEU A 184 -24.50 -6.94 -7.63
CA LEU A 184 -23.23 -7.60 -7.35
C LEU A 184 -22.67 -6.98 -6.08
N ASP A 185 -22.58 -7.74 -4.99
CA ASP A 185 -21.88 -7.33 -3.76
C ASP A 185 -20.60 -8.15 -3.59
N VAL A 186 -19.50 -7.46 -3.26
CA VAL A 186 -18.20 -8.06 -3.03
C VAL A 186 -17.56 -7.45 -1.79
N ALA A 187 -17.05 -8.31 -0.91
CA ALA A 187 -16.18 -7.92 0.19
C ALA A 187 -14.83 -8.64 0.04
N SER A 188 -13.75 -7.88 0.17
CA SER A 188 -12.38 -8.39 0.20
C SER A 188 -11.71 -8.00 1.52
N ARG A 189 -10.76 -8.83 1.95
CA ARG A 189 -9.91 -8.54 3.09
C ARG A 189 -8.47 -8.47 2.62
N TYR A 190 -7.83 -7.34 2.88
CA TYR A 190 -6.40 -7.17 2.64
C TYR A 190 -5.64 -7.29 3.95
N THR A 191 -4.58 -8.10 3.97
CA THR A 191 -3.67 -8.20 5.11
C THR A 191 -2.24 -7.85 4.69
N ARG A 192 -1.71 -6.72 5.18
CA ARG A 192 -0.32 -6.34 4.96
C ARG A 192 0.64 -7.30 5.64
N SER A 193 1.82 -7.49 5.03
CA SER A 193 2.94 -8.21 5.66
C SER A 193 3.20 -7.66 7.07
N ARG A 194 3.64 -8.54 7.96
CA ARG A 194 3.96 -8.13 9.34
C ARG A 194 5.25 -7.30 9.40
N TRP A 195 6.17 -7.58 8.48
CA TRP A 195 7.48 -6.95 8.42
C TRP A 195 7.72 -6.41 7.03
N ASP A 196 8.21 -5.16 6.99
CA ASP A 196 8.71 -4.54 5.79
C ASP A 196 10.22 -4.32 5.92
N TYR A 197 10.95 -4.68 4.87
CA TYR A 197 12.39 -4.47 4.78
C TYR A 197 12.66 -3.41 3.73
N VAL A 198 13.24 -2.29 4.15
CA VAL A 198 13.52 -1.16 3.27
C VAL A 198 15.02 -0.97 3.21
N ALA A 199 15.58 -0.99 2.00
CA ALA A 199 16.96 -0.63 1.74
C ALA A 199 17.02 0.56 0.79
N GLY A 200 17.98 1.45 0.99
CA GLY A 200 18.15 2.62 0.14
C GLY A 200 19.56 3.15 0.16
N VAL A 201 19.92 3.84 -0.91
CA VAL A 201 21.17 4.61 -1.01
C VAL A 201 20.84 6.05 -1.35
N GLY A 202 21.65 6.99 -0.91
CA GLY A 202 21.39 8.40 -1.19
C GLY A 202 22.57 9.30 -0.92
N ILE A 203 22.37 10.58 -1.22
CA ILE A 203 23.32 11.65 -0.95
C ILE A 203 22.66 12.60 0.04
N ARG A 204 23.39 13.01 1.07
CA ARG A 204 22.96 14.00 2.05
C ARG A 204 23.86 15.23 1.96
N LEU A 205 23.23 16.40 1.96
CA LEU A 205 23.89 17.69 2.10
C LEU A 205 23.64 18.23 3.51
N ALA A 206 24.69 18.50 4.25
CA ALA A 206 24.62 19.06 5.59
C ALA A 206 25.23 20.47 5.61
N LEU A 207 24.52 21.41 6.25
CA LEU A 207 25.05 22.72 6.56
C LEU A 207 25.88 22.61 7.84
N LYS A 208 27.21 22.59 7.71
CA LYS A 208 28.12 22.64 8.87
C LYS A 208 28.82 24.01 8.91
N PRO A 209 28.67 24.78 10.01
CA PRO A 209 29.42 26.01 10.19
C PRO A 209 30.91 25.78 9.95
N ARG A 210 31.58 26.78 9.37
CA ARG A 210 33.04 26.76 9.21
C ARG A 210 33.63 26.83 10.62
N GLU A 211 34.32 25.79 11.07
CA GLU A 211 35.09 25.89 12.31
C GLU A 211 36.12 27.01 12.12
N ARG A 212 36.03 28.07 12.93
CA ARG A 212 37.11 29.06 13.04
C ARG A 212 38.29 28.29 13.62
N ARG A 213 39.30 27.98 12.80
CA ARG A 213 40.58 27.51 13.31
C ARG A 213 41.09 28.55 14.32
N PRO A 214 41.52 28.15 15.52
CA PRO A 214 42.21 29.04 16.45
C PRO A 214 43.52 29.55 15.83
#